data_AF-A0A5N5I599-F1
#
_entry.id   AF-A0A5N5I599-F1
#
_cell.length_a   1.000
_cell.length_b   1.000
_cell.length_c   1.000
_cell.angle_alpha   90.00
_cell.angle_beta   90.00
_cell.angle_gamma   90.00
#
_symmetry.space_group_name_H-M   'P 1'
#
loop_
_entity.id
_entity.type
_entity.pdbx_description
1 polymer ?
#
loop_
_entity_poly.entity_id
_entity_poly.type
_entity_poly.pdbx_seq_one_letter_code
_entity_poly.pdbx_strand_id
1 'polypeptide(L)'
;MEVIHSLRTHHGASDRAYKASFQEEDYKGNTGVALAKDLIAVAGMSLREHIKILAPRVLPLSQLGLYVYSVICSALSGSKSKPIVPDFTKAFDHFCIHTGGKAVIEQVERVLRLGDELTEPTRMTLHRFGNTSSSLVFYELRILRLRGGSGKEIGCGCWRLGQISRLEVLSARQFRI
;
A
#
# COMPACT_ATOMS: atom_id res chain seq x y z
N MET A 1 1.15 1.87 -21.56
CA MET A 1 0.87 1.58 -20.14
C MET A 1 -0.07 2.67 -19.70
N GLU A 2 -1.35 2.38 -19.48
CA GLU A 2 -2.36 3.40 -19.17
C GLU A 2 -2.89 3.20 -17.75
N VAL A 3 -2.99 4.29 -16.98
CA VAL A 3 -3.60 4.26 -15.65
C VAL A 3 -5.08 4.49 -15.85
N ILE A 4 -5.91 3.50 -15.56
CA ILE A 4 -7.37 3.61 -15.75
C ILE A 4 -8.00 4.34 -14.58
N HIS A 5 -7.53 4.05 -13.36
CA HIS A 5 -8.08 4.66 -12.17
C HIS A 5 -6.98 5.04 -11.21
N SER A 6 -7.09 6.24 -10.63
CA SER A 6 -6.23 6.70 -9.56
C SER A 6 -7.09 7.20 -8.40
N LEU A 7 -6.70 6.82 -7.20
CA LEU A 7 -7.31 7.25 -5.95
C LEU A 7 -6.20 7.75 -5.04
N ARG A 8 -6.38 8.95 -4.50
CA ARG A 8 -5.46 9.55 -3.51
C ARG A 8 -6.22 9.84 -2.24
N THR A 9 -5.64 9.47 -1.10
CA THR A 9 -6.09 9.89 0.22
C THR A 9 -4.93 10.58 0.94
N HIS A 10 -5.21 11.70 1.60
CA HIS A 10 -4.22 12.50 2.31
C HIS A 10 -4.64 12.74 3.75
N HIS A 11 -3.68 12.58 4.67
CA HIS A 11 -3.90 12.64 6.11
C HIS A 11 -3.11 13.77 6.79
N GLY A 12 -2.44 14.62 6.03
CA GLY A 12 -1.56 15.66 6.57
C GLY A 12 -2.24 16.77 7.38
N ALA A 13 -3.57 16.77 7.51
CA ALA A 13 -4.28 17.60 8.49
C ALA A 13 -4.12 17.09 9.94
N SER A 14 -3.73 15.83 10.12
CA SER A 14 -3.36 15.28 11.42
C SER A 14 -1.90 15.60 11.75
N ASP A 15 -1.65 16.21 12.91
CA ASP A 15 -0.30 16.51 13.39
C ASP A 15 0.61 15.28 13.39
N ARG A 16 0.07 14.11 13.78
CA ARG A 16 0.84 12.86 13.80
C ARG A 16 1.24 12.42 12.39
N ALA A 17 0.35 12.60 11.41
CA ALA A 17 0.65 12.26 10.01
C ALA A 17 1.59 13.27 9.36
N TYR A 18 1.39 14.56 9.67
CA TYR A 18 2.23 15.65 9.21
C TYR A 18 3.68 15.50 9.69
N LYS A 19 3.86 15.19 10.99
CA LYS A 19 5.18 15.00 11.62
C LYS A 19 5.77 13.60 11.41
N ALA A 20 5.05 12.68 10.76
CA ALA A 20 5.52 11.30 10.56
C ALA A 20 6.77 11.23 9.68
N SER A 21 6.85 12.10 8.67
CA SER A 21 8.01 12.28 7.82
C SER A 21 8.19 13.77 7.52
N PHE A 22 9.28 14.38 7.98
CA PHE A 22 9.52 15.80 7.78
C PHE A 22 10.93 16.03 7.25
N GLN A 23 11.10 17.02 6.37
CA GLN A 23 12.43 17.39 5.92
C GLN A 23 13.04 18.32 6.96
N GLU A 24 14.21 17.93 7.48
CA GLU A 24 14.87 18.64 8.58
C GLU A 24 16.39 18.54 8.41
N GLU A 25 17.10 19.52 8.96
CA GLU A 25 18.55 19.57 8.97
C GLU A 25 19.09 18.80 10.19
N ASP A 26 20.08 17.94 9.98
CA ASP A 26 20.75 17.26 11.07
C ASP A 26 21.69 18.20 11.85
N TYR A 27 22.24 17.72 12.97
CA TYR A 27 23.17 18.48 13.80
C TYR A 27 24.49 18.86 13.10
N LYS A 28 24.77 18.30 11.92
CA LYS A 28 25.95 18.59 11.09
C LYS A 28 25.64 19.56 9.96
N GLY A 29 24.41 20.05 9.86
CA GLY A 29 23.98 20.96 8.81
C GLY A 29 23.52 20.28 7.51
N ASN A 30 23.33 18.96 7.51
CA ASN A 30 22.89 18.23 6.32
C ASN A 30 21.37 18.12 6.30
N THR A 31 20.74 18.61 5.24
CA THR A 31 19.29 18.44 5.05
C THR A 31 18.95 16.99 4.69
N GLY A 32 18.08 16.37 5.48
CA GLY A 32 17.58 15.02 5.28
C GLY A 32 16.07 14.90 5.53
N VAL A 33 15.57 13.67 5.59
CA VAL A 33 14.17 13.38 5.96
C VAL A 33 14.18 12.66 7.31
N ALA A 34 13.65 13.33 8.33
CA ALA A 34 13.41 12.77 9.65
C ALA A 34 12.14 11.91 9.62
N LEU A 35 12.24 10.68 10.13
CA LEU A 35 11.14 9.74 10.26
C LEU A 35 10.77 9.59 11.73
N ALA A 36 9.53 9.94 12.10
CA ALA A 36 9.08 9.80 13.48
C ALA A 36 8.77 8.34 13.82
N LYS A 37 8.87 7.99 15.11
CA LYS A 37 8.55 6.63 15.62
C LYS A 37 7.11 6.20 15.30
N ASP A 38 6.21 7.17 15.19
CA ASP A 38 4.80 6.96 14.88
C ASP A 38 4.53 6.60 13.41
N LEU A 39 5.53 6.69 12.52
CA LEU A 39 5.37 6.50 11.07
C LEU A 39 4.62 5.21 10.72
N ILE A 40 4.99 4.08 11.32
CA ILE A 40 4.38 2.77 11.02
C ILE A 40 2.92 2.71 11.49
N ALA A 41 2.63 3.31 12.65
CA ALA A 41 1.29 3.35 13.19
C ALA A 41 0.38 4.19 12.31
N VAL A 42 0.82 5.41 11.95
CA VAL A 42 0.03 6.30 11.11
C VAL A 42 -0.10 5.75 9.69
N ALA A 43 0.96 5.18 9.10
CA ALA A 43 0.91 4.49 7.82
C ALA A 43 -0.17 3.38 7.79
N GLY A 44 -0.23 2.58 8.85
CA GLY A 44 -1.26 1.54 8.97
C GLY A 44 -2.68 2.09 9.14
N MET A 45 -2.85 3.26 9.77
CA MET A 45 -4.16 3.91 9.87
C MET A 45 -4.59 4.51 8.53
N SER A 46 -3.71 5.30 7.89
CA SER A 46 -3.95 5.89 6.57
C SER A 46 -4.26 4.82 5.52
N LEU A 47 -3.54 3.69 5.53
CA LEU A 47 -3.82 2.57 4.63
C LEU A 47 -5.21 1.96 4.88
N ARG A 48 -5.64 1.79 6.13
CA ARG A 48 -6.98 1.26 6.44
C ARG A 48 -8.08 2.20 5.97
N GLU A 49 -7.92 3.50 6.14
CA GLU A 49 -8.88 4.48 5.65
C GLU A 49 -8.91 4.51 4.12
N HIS A 50 -7.75 4.41 3.48
CA HIS A 50 -7.65 4.27 2.04
C HIS A 50 -8.40 3.02 1.54
N ILE A 51 -8.21 1.87 2.20
CA ILE A 51 -8.89 0.61 1.89
C ILE A 51 -10.41 0.75 1.98
N LYS A 52 -10.94 1.44 3.00
CA LYS A 52 -12.40 1.66 3.14
C LYS A 52 -12.99 2.38 1.91
N ILE A 53 -12.22 3.28 1.32
CA ILE A 53 -12.63 4.09 0.16
C ILE A 53 -12.35 3.33 -1.15
N LEU A 54 -11.28 2.53 -1.20
CA LEU A 54 -10.87 1.78 -2.39
C LEU A 54 -11.70 0.50 -2.58
N ALA A 55 -11.95 -0.25 -1.51
CA ALA A 55 -12.61 -1.56 -1.54
C ALA A 55 -13.92 -1.58 -2.37
N PRO A 56 -14.88 -0.66 -2.15
CA PRO A 56 -16.14 -0.62 -2.92
C PRO A 56 -15.97 -0.41 -4.43
N ARG A 57 -14.83 0.16 -4.87
CA ARG A 57 -14.58 0.50 -6.28
C ARG A 57 -13.89 -0.62 -7.06
N VAL A 58 -13.20 -1.53 -6.37
CA VAL A 58 -12.30 -2.50 -7.03
C VAL A 58 -12.64 -3.95 -6.71
N LEU A 59 -13.29 -4.22 -5.58
CA LEU A 59 -13.60 -5.57 -5.16
C LEU A 59 -14.91 -6.08 -5.78
N PRO A 60 -15.02 -7.40 -6.03
CA PRO A 60 -16.27 -8.02 -6.45
C PRO A 60 -17.33 -7.94 -5.34
N LEU A 61 -18.60 -7.95 -5.72
CA LEU A 61 -19.74 -7.86 -4.79
C LEU A 61 -19.71 -8.92 -3.68
N SER A 62 -19.18 -10.12 -3.95
CA SER A 62 -19.03 -11.19 -2.95
C SER A 62 -18.10 -10.80 -1.80
N GLN A 63 -16.99 -10.11 -2.09
CA GLN A 63 -16.06 -9.61 -1.09
C GLN A 63 -16.65 -8.42 -0.33
N LEU A 64 -17.42 -7.57 -1.00
CA LEU A 64 -18.12 -6.45 -0.36
C LEU A 64 -19.21 -6.92 0.59
N GLY A 65 -20.00 -7.93 0.22
CA GLY A 65 -21.00 -8.54 1.09
C GLY A 65 -20.39 -9.11 2.37
N LEU A 66 -19.28 -9.85 2.25
CA LEU A 66 -18.52 -10.36 3.40
C LEU A 66 -18.00 -9.24 4.30
N TYR A 67 -17.49 -8.17 3.69
CA TYR A 67 -17.00 -7.01 4.44
C TYR A 67 -18.12 -6.33 5.23
N VAL A 68 -19.23 -5.98 4.57
CA VAL A 68 -20.38 -5.32 5.20
C VAL A 68 -20.96 -6.21 6.30
N TYR A 69 -21.13 -7.50 6.04
CA TYR A 69 -21.57 -8.47 7.04
C TYR A 69 -20.65 -8.47 8.26
N SER A 70 -19.32 -8.51 8.06
CA SER A 70 -18.36 -8.48 9.16
C SER A 70 -18.44 -7.20 9.99
N VAL A 71 -18.67 -6.04 9.34
CA VAL A 71 -18.81 -4.76 10.02
C VAL A 71 -20.09 -4.72 10.86
N ILE A 72 -21.21 -5.21 10.31
CA ILE A 72 -22.50 -5.29 11.03
C ILE A 72 -22.37 -6.25 12.22
N CYS A 73 -21.80 -7.44 12.05
CA CYS A 73 -21.59 -8.40 13.13
C CYS A 73 -20.70 -7.84 14.23
N SER A 74 -19.60 -7.16 13.88
CA SER A 74 -18.74 -6.50 14.86
C SER A 74 -19.46 -5.37 15.59
N ALA A 75 -20.29 -4.58 14.89
CA ALA A 75 -21.08 -3.52 15.51
C ALA A 75 -22.16 -4.05 16.47
N LEU A 76 -22.85 -5.14 16.10
CA LEU A 76 -23.92 -5.74 16.89
C LEU A 76 -23.40 -6.56 18.09
N SER A 77 -22.25 -7.22 17.94
CA SER A 77 -21.73 -8.10 18.99
C SER A 77 -21.10 -7.35 20.17
N GLY A 78 -21.00 -6.01 20.11
CA GLY A 78 -20.35 -5.19 21.16
C GLY A 78 -18.86 -5.49 21.38
N SER A 79 -18.32 -6.50 20.69
CA SER A 79 -16.93 -6.93 20.80
C SER A 79 -16.03 -5.99 20.01
N LYS A 80 -14.84 -5.68 20.54
CA LYS A 80 -13.79 -4.92 19.84
C LYS A 80 -13.14 -5.70 18.69
N SER A 81 -13.85 -6.65 18.09
CA SER A 81 -13.34 -7.43 16.97
C SER A 81 -13.14 -6.51 15.77
N LYS A 82 -11.96 -6.60 15.14
CA LYS A 82 -11.66 -5.80 13.95
C LYS A 82 -12.45 -6.39 12.77
N PRO A 83 -13.12 -5.56 11.96
CA PRO A 83 -13.83 -6.04 10.78
C PRO A 83 -12.87 -6.80 9.86
N ILE A 84 -13.40 -7.81 9.17
CA ILE A 84 -12.62 -8.67 8.29
C ILE A 84 -12.04 -7.79 7.18
N VAL A 85 -10.75 -7.90 6.91
CA VAL A 85 -10.16 -7.21 5.75
C VAL A 85 -10.54 -7.99 4.49
N PRO A 86 -11.14 -7.33 3.47
CA PRO A 86 -11.49 -8.00 2.22
C PRO A 86 -10.25 -8.55 1.50
N ASP A 87 -10.44 -9.61 0.74
CA ASP A 87 -9.35 -10.20 -0.03
C ASP A 87 -9.13 -9.43 -1.35
N PHE A 88 -8.07 -8.62 -1.35
CA PHE A 88 -7.67 -7.80 -2.51
C PHE A 88 -7.00 -8.60 -3.63
N THR A 89 -6.58 -9.84 -3.38
CA THR A 89 -6.02 -10.72 -4.42
C THR A 89 -7.06 -11.10 -5.47
N LYS A 90 -8.36 -10.99 -5.14
CA LYS A 90 -9.46 -11.18 -6.09
C LYS A 90 -9.66 -10.00 -7.05
N ALA A 91 -9.09 -8.84 -6.76
CA ALA A 91 -9.20 -7.63 -7.59
C ALA A 91 -7.90 -7.29 -8.33
N PHE A 92 -6.77 -7.73 -7.80
CA PHE A 92 -5.43 -7.44 -8.30
C PHE A 92 -4.54 -8.68 -8.26
N ASP A 93 -3.85 -8.92 -9.37
CA ASP A 93 -2.93 -10.06 -9.54
C ASP A 93 -1.51 -9.71 -9.09
N HIS A 94 -1.17 -8.42 -9.13
CA HIS A 94 0.15 -7.92 -8.79
C HIS A 94 0.06 -6.69 -7.90
N PHE A 95 0.94 -6.65 -6.90
CA PHE A 95 1.07 -5.55 -5.96
C PHE A 95 2.43 -4.91 -6.15
N CYS A 96 2.45 -3.60 -6.32
CA CYS A 96 3.67 -2.80 -6.27
C CYS A 96 3.59 -1.86 -5.08
N ILE A 97 4.42 -2.07 -4.06
CA ILE A 97 4.35 -1.34 -2.80
C ILE A 97 5.57 -0.43 -2.69
N HIS A 98 5.38 0.87 -2.92
CA HIS A 98 6.42 1.84 -2.61
C HIS A 98 6.61 1.94 -1.10
N THR A 99 7.77 1.54 -0.60
CA THR A 99 8.07 1.61 0.83
C THR A 99 9.42 2.24 1.09
N GLY A 100 9.47 3.10 2.11
CA GLY A 100 10.73 3.67 2.59
C GLY A 100 11.59 2.70 3.42
N GLY A 101 11.03 1.58 3.87
CA GLY A 101 11.76 0.59 4.68
C GLY A 101 10.98 -0.69 4.95
N LYS A 102 11.67 -1.72 5.45
CA LYS A 102 11.14 -3.08 5.67
C LYS A 102 9.89 -3.09 6.54
N ALA A 103 9.88 -2.31 7.61
CA ALA A 103 8.74 -2.24 8.54
C ALA A 103 7.45 -1.75 7.88
N VAL A 104 7.53 -0.91 6.85
CA VAL A 104 6.35 -0.47 6.08
C VAL A 104 5.82 -1.61 5.21
N ILE A 105 6.71 -2.42 4.62
CA ILE A 105 6.30 -3.62 3.85
C ILE A 105 5.54 -4.58 4.75
N GLU A 106 6.12 -4.94 5.91
CA GLU A 106 5.51 -5.83 6.89
C GLU A 106 4.15 -5.28 7.41
N GLN A 107 4.06 -3.96 7.56
CA GLN A 107 2.82 -3.30 7.94
C GLN A 107 1.73 -3.44 6.88
N VAL A 108 2.08 -3.21 5.60
CA VAL A 108 1.16 -3.33 4.46
C VAL A 108 0.70 -4.77 4.31
N GLU A 109 1.64 -5.71 4.33
CA GLU A 109 1.41 -7.16 4.28
C GLU A 109 0.42 -7.60 5.36
N ARG A 110 0.65 -7.17 6.61
CA ARG A 110 -0.23 -7.49 7.75
C ARG A 110 -1.61 -6.85 7.64
N VAL A 111 -1.71 -5.63 7.11
CA VAL A 111 -3.00 -4.93 6.95
C VAL A 111 -3.81 -5.55 5.82
N LEU A 112 -3.19 -5.89 4.69
CA LEU A 112 -3.86 -6.44 3.51
C LEU A 112 -3.93 -7.97 3.49
N ARG A 113 -3.26 -8.65 4.43
CA ARG A 113 -3.13 -10.12 4.50
C ARG A 113 -2.52 -10.69 3.21
N LEU A 114 -1.51 -10.02 2.67
CA LEU A 114 -0.79 -10.48 1.49
C LEU A 114 0.15 -11.62 1.86
N GLY A 115 0.29 -12.60 0.97
CA GLY A 115 1.30 -13.65 1.11
C GLY A 115 2.71 -13.17 0.76
N ASP A 116 3.71 -13.93 1.19
CA ASP A 116 5.12 -13.63 0.93
C ASP A 116 5.43 -13.51 -0.56
N GLU A 117 4.88 -14.38 -1.41
CA GLU A 117 5.11 -14.35 -2.85
C GLU A 117 4.72 -13.02 -3.51
N LEU A 118 3.64 -12.39 -3.02
CA LEU A 118 3.14 -11.11 -3.54
C LEU A 118 3.99 -9.92 -3.10
N THR A 119 4.65 -10.01 -1.95
CA THR A 119 5.48 -8.93 -1.39
C THR A 119 6.98 -9.11 -1.67
N GLU A 120 7.39 -10.31 -2.06
CA GLU A 120 8.77 -10.64 -2.39
C GLU A 120 9.41 -9.71 -3.44
N PRO A 121 8.73 -9.31 -4.54
CA PRO A 121 9.27 -8.32 -5.48
C PRO A 121 9.60 -7.00 -4.80
N THR A 122 8.73 -6.52 -3.90
CA THR A 122 8.98 -5.33 -3.08
C THR A 122 10.21 -5.52 -2.20
N ARG A 123 10.29 -6.64 -1.48
CA ARG A 123 11.40 -6.95 -0.56
C ARG A 123 12.72 -7.06 -1.31
N MET A 124 12.75 -7.73 -2.46
CA MET A 124 13.93 -7.86 -3.31
C MET A 124 14.38 -6.50 -3.86
N THR A 125 13.44 -5.66 -4.29
CA THR A 125 13.75 -4.32 -4.79
C THR A 125 14.37 -3.46 -3.69
N LEU A 126 13.75 -3.45 -2.50
CA LEU A 126 14.27 -2.71 -1.35
C LEU A 126 15.64 -3.24 -0.90
N HIS A 127 15.83 -4.57 -0.88
CA HIS A 127 17.10 -5.18 -0.51
C HIS A 127 18.22 -4.83 -1.50
N ARG A 128 17.92 -4.83 -2.81
CA ARG A 128 18.93 -4.61 -3.85
C ARG A 128 19.27 -3.15 -4.07
N PHE A 129 18.27 -2.25 -4.03
CA PHE A 129 18.44 -0.85 -4.43
C PHE A 129 18.25 0.13 -3.27
N GLY A 130 17.79 -0.32 -2.10
CA GLY A 130 17.39 0.57 -1.02
C GLY A 130 16.15 1.40 -1.37
N ASN A 131 15.86 2.41 -0.58
CA ASN A 131 14.79 3.36 -0.87
C ASN A 131 15.28 4.43 -1.87
N THR A 132 15.00 4.23 -3.16
CA THR A 132 15.31 5.19 -4.22
C THR A 132 14.17 6.19 -4.46
N SER A 133 13.38 6.48 -3.43
CA SER A 133 12.18 7.33 -3.51
C SER A 133 11.17 6.79 -4.54
N SER A 134 10.39 7.65 -5.19
CA SER A 134 9.33 7.30 -6.13
C SER A 134 9.74 6.34 -7.25
N SER A 135 11.04 6.30 -7.60
CA SER A 135 11.56 5.41 -8.64
C SER A 135 11.48 3.92 -8.29
N LEU A 136 11.38 3.57 -7.00
CA LEU A 136 11.35 2.18 -6.51
C LEU A 136 10.23 1.35 -7.17
N VAL A 137 9.07 1.96 -7.39
CA VAL A 137 7.91 1.31 -8.04
C VAL A 137 8.25 0.82 -9.45
N PHE A 138 9.11 1.54 -10.19
CA PHE A 138 9.51 1.12 -11.54
C PHE A 138 10.50 -0.04 -11.52
N TYR A 139 11.40 -0.08 -10.54
CA TYR A 139 12.30 -1.22 -10.34
C TYR A 139 11.52 -2.48 -9.94
N GLU A 140 10.52 -2.33 -9.08
CA GLU A 140 9.63 -3.41 -8.67
C GLU A 140 8.82 -3.96 -9.85
N LEU A 141 8.22 -3.08 -10.67
CA LEU A 141 7.56 -3.46 -11.92
C LEU A 141 8.49 -4.22 -12.87
N ARG A 142 9.77 -3.82 -12.94
CA ARG A 142 10.77 -4.53 -13.75
C ARG A 142 11.05 -5.92 -13.19
N ILE A 143 11.21 -6.06 -11.88
CA ILE A 143 11.43 -7.37 -11.23
C ILE A 143 10.21 -8.28 -11.43
N LEU A 144 8.99 -7.77 -11.25
CA LEU A 144 7.75 -8.50 -11.53
C LEU A 144 7.70 -9.02 -12.98
N ARG A 145 8.08 -8.18 -13.95
CA ARG A 145 8.17 -8.58 -15.37
C ARG A 145 9.17 -9.70 -15.62
N LEU A 146 10.33 -9.65 -14.98
CA LEU A 146 11.38 -10.65 -15.17
C LEU A 146 11.03 -11.99 -14.51
N ARG A 147 10.32 -11.97 -13.37
CA ARG A 147 9.85 -13.18 -12.70
C ARG A 147 8.69 -13.86 -13.41
N GLY A 148 7.87 -13.10 -14.14
CA GLY A 148 6.68 -13.62 -14.85
C GLY A 148 6.97 -14.60 -15.98
N GLY A 149 8.22 -14.69 -16.47
CA GLY A 149 8.61 -15.58 -17.57
C GLY A 149 7.95 -15.22 -18.91
N SER A 150 8.63 -15.59 -20.00
CA SER A 150 8.18 -15.39 -21.39
C SER A 150 6.83 -16.06 -21.65
N GLY A 151 5.70 -15.37 -21.43
CA GLY A 151 4.38 -15.88 -21.83
C GLY A 151 3.22 -15.60 -20.88
N LYS A 152 3.44 -15.16 -19.63
CA LYS A 152 2.36 -14.54 -18.84
C LYS A 152 2.42 -13.04 -19.05
N GLU A 153 1.63 -12.55 -20.00
CA GLU A 153 1.36 -11.12 -20.10
C GLU A 153 0.92 -10.61 -18.72
N ILE A 154 1.52 -9.51 -18.26
CA ILE A 154 1.00 -8.72 -17.14
C ILE A 154 -0.27 -8.03 -17.65
N GLY A 155 -1.31 -8.81 -17.89
CA GLY A 155 -2.59 -8.40 -18.47
C GLY A 155 -3.66 -8.12 -17.42
N CYS A 156 -3.43 -8.48 -16.15
CA CYS A 156 -4.46 -8.41 -15.12
C CYS A 156 -4.03 -7.46 -13.98
N GLY A 157 -4.99 -6.73 -13.42
CA GLY A 157 -4.81 -5.44 -12.75
C GLY A 157 -3.65 -5.35 -11.75
N CYS A 158 -2.70 -4.46 -12.01
CA CYS A 158 -1.64 -4.14 -11.05
C CYS A 158 -2.09 -3.01 -10.12
N TRP A 159 -1.98 -3.24 -8.81
CA TRP A 159 -2.17 -2.21 -7.80
C TRP A 159 -0.83 -1.60 -7.41
N ARG A 160 -0.64 -0.32 -7.71
CA ARG A 160 0.49 0.47 -7.20
C ARG A 160 0.05 1.21 -5.96
N LEU A 161 0.75 0.97 -4.85
CA LEU A 161 0.56 1.63 -3.58
C LEU A 161 1.76 2.54 -3.30
N GLY A 162 1.55 3.84 -3.35
CA GLY A 162 2.55 4.85 -3.01
C GLY A 162 2.31 5.41 -1.62
N GLN A 163 3.30 5.33 -0.71
CA GLN A 163 3.34 6.22 0.46
C GLN A 163 4.32 7.36 0.21
N ILE A 164 3.80 8.58 0.08
CA ILE A 164 4.58 9.80 -0.13
C ILE A 164 4.60 10.60 1.18
N SER A 165 5.53 11.55 1.29
CA SER A 165 5.62 12.51 2.40
C SER A 165 4.23 13.01 2.82
N ARG A 166 4.01 13.14 4.14
CA ARG A 166 2.69 13.44 4.77
C ARG A 166 1.67 12.29 4.72
N LEU A 167 2.15 11.06 4.50
CA LEU A 167 1.35 9.83 4.52
C LEU A 167 0.18 9.85 3.56
N GLU A 168 0.47 10.33 2.35
CA GLU A 168 -0.42 10.17 1.22
C GLU A 168 -0.38 8.74 0.75
N VAL A 169 -1.56 8.14 0.61
CA VAL A 169 -1.70 6.83 -0.01
C VAL A 169 -2.24 7.04 -1.42
N LEU A 170 -1.40 6.78 -2.41
CA LEU A 170 -1.78 6.76 -3.81
C LEU A 170 -2.03 5.32 -4.23
N SER A 171 -3.24 5.05 -4.73
CA SER A 171 -3.58 3.80 -5.40
C SER A 171 -3.81 4.07 -6.88
N ALA A 172 -3.12 3.32 -7.73
CA ALA A 172 -3.38 3.31 -9.16
C ALA A 172 -3.71 1.89 -9.62
N ARG A 173 -4.81 1.75 -10.36
CA ARG A 173 -5.18 0.53 -11.08
C ARG A 173 -4.78 0.68 -12.54
N GLN A 174 -3.95 -0.22 -12.99
CA GLN A 174 -3.40 -0.23 -14.35
C GLN A 174 -3.91 -1.47 -15.10
N PHE A 175 -4.42 -1.29 -16.30
CA PHE A 175 -4.68 -2.34 -17.30
C PHE A 175 -3.92 -1.98 -18.58
N ARG A 176 -3.73 -2.96 -19.47
CA ARG A 176 -3.15 -2.71 -20.80
C ARG A 176 -4.21 -2.91 -21.89
N ILE A 177 -4.05 -2.14 -22.96
CA ILE A 177 -4.55 -2.40 -24.32
C ILE A 177 -4.00 -3.74 -24.79
#